data_AF-A0A4R6VCK1-F1
#
_entry.id   AF-A0A4R6VCK1-F1
#
_cell.length_a   1.000
_cell.length_b   1.000
_cell.length_c   1.000
_cell.angle_alpha   90.00
_cell.angle_beta   90.00
_cell.angle_gamma   90.00
#
_symmetry.space_group_name_H-M   'P 1'
#
loop_
_entity.id
_entity.type
_entity.pdbx_description
1 polymer ?
#
loop_
_entity_poly.entity_id
_entity_poly.type
_entity_poly.pdbx_seq_one_letter_code
_entity_poly.pdbx_strand_id
1 'polypeptide(L)'
;MATPPHPCHRDPVIASVRVVAGLLLALLVLAGCSSEYTEGTSGPAVRPDTSLEAARTKLRLVEQDSCYTAADVARQWPVCGRWEEEVLNIGNAAAGARPEDREITDPAVAVRDGHEHFVRAGCVAGATAPDPAQCVAAVDETRVGVRRLGEGIASVR
;
A
#
# COMPACT_ATOMS: atom_id res chain seq x y z
N MET A 1 2.50 46.02 -43.91
CA MET A 1 2.45 45.43 -42.56
C MET A 1 1.23 46.01 -41.87
N ALA A 2 0.22 45.18 -41.60
CA ALA A 2 -1.03 45.59 -40.94
C ALA A 2 -1.41 44.50 -39.94
N THR A 3 -1.49 44.87 -38.67
CA THR A 3 -1.87 44.03 -37.52
C THR A 3 -3.40 44.05 -37.33
N PRO A 4 -3.99 43.01 -36.73
CA PRO A 4 -5.38 42.59 -36.93
C PRO A 4 -6.39 43.22 -35.94
N PRO A 5 -7.71 43.11 -36.19
CA PRO A 5 -8.75 43.43 -35.22
C PRO A 5 -9.46 42.19 -34.61
N HIS A 6 -10.09 42.46 -33.45
CA HIS A 6 -11.24 41.80 -32.78
C HIS A 6 -10.99 40.85 -31.58
N PRO A 7 -11.95 40.68 -30.64
CA PRO A 7 -12.75 41.70 -29.94
C PRO A 7 -13.15 41.32 -28.47
N CYS A 8 -14.00 42.16 -27.87
CA CYS A 8 -15.03 41.92 -26.84
C CYS A 8 -14.63 41.72 -25.37
N HIS A 9 -14.72 42.76 -24.53
CA HIS A 9 -15.88 43.38 -23.86
C HIS A 9 -16.08 42.81 -22.44
N ARG A 10 -15.73 43.67 -21.48
CA ARG A 10 -16.01 43.56 -20.05
C ARG A 10 -17.31 44.27 -19.69
N ASP A 11 -17.86 43.84 -18.56
CA ASP A 11 -18.75 44.54 -17.59
C ASP A 11 -20.28 44.53 -17.84
N PRO A 12 -21.13 44.90 -16.84
CA PRO A 12 -21.48 44.16 -15.61
C PRO A 12 -23.03 44.15 -15.42
N VAL A 13 -23.55 44.39 -14.19
CA VAL A 13 -24.98 44.56 -13.76
C VAL A 13 -25.66 43.20 -13.45
N ILE A 14 -26.35 42.90 -12.33
CA ILE A 14 -27.55 43.50 -11.67
C ILE A 14 -27.68 42.81 -10.29
N ALA A 15 -27.51 43.49 -9.14
CA ALA A 15 -28.54 44.06 -8.26
C ALA A 15 -29.82 43.22 -7.97
N SER A 16 -29.96 42.79 -6.71
CA SER A 16 -31.19 42.87 -5.90
C SER A 16 -32.35 41.85 -6.04
N VAL A 17 -32.45 40.98 -5.01
CA VAL A 17 -33.60 40.84 -4.07
C VAL A 17 -34.99 40.42 -4.63
N ARG A 18 -35.39 39.15 -4.41
CA ARG A 18 -36.55 38.66 -3.58
C ARG A 18 -37.16 37.33 -4.06
N VAL A 19 -37.12 36.35 -3.15
CA VAL A 19 -38.20 35.40 -2.76
C VAL A 19 -38.67 34.38 -3.80
N VAL A 20 -38.15 33.16 -3.69
CA VAL A 20 -38.93 31.89 -3.68
C VAL A 20 -38.11 30.91 -2.80
N ALA A 21 -38.10 30.99 -1.47
CA ALA A 21 -39.16 30.50 -0.58
C ALA A 21 -39.91 29.30 -1.18
N GLY A 22 -39.34 28.08 -1.13
CA GLY A 22 -40.14 26.90 -1.47
C GLY A 22 -39.42 25.58 -1.71
N LEU A 23 -38.10 25.55 -1.96
CA LEU A 23 -37.44 24.32 -2.42
C LEU A 23 -36.18 23.93 -1.62
N LEU A 24 -36.13 24.24 -0.33
CA LEU A 24 -35.02 23.84 0.57
C LEU A 24 -35.48 22.93 1.73
N LEU A 25 -36.75 22.51 1.75
CA LEU A 25 -37.33 21.77 2.88
C LEU A 25 -37.37 20.23 2.71
N ALA A 26 -36.78 19.66 1.66
CA ALA A 26 -36.98 18.24 1.32
C ALA A 26 -35.72 17.35 1.37
N LEU A 27 -34.56 17.83 1.84
CA LEU A 27 -33.31 17.03 1.82
C LEU A 27 -32.58 16.93 3.17
N LEU A 28 -33.25 17.22 4.29
CA LEU A 28 -32.69 17.06 5.64
C LEU A 28 -33.13 15.79 6.38
N VAL A 29 -33.71 14.81 5.67
CA VAL A 29 -34.06 13.50 6.25
C VAL A 29 -33.05 12.46 5.81
N LEU A 30 -31.81 12.60 6.29
CA LEU A 30 -30.82 11.52 6.48
C LEU A 30 -29.79 11.90 7.58
N ALA A 31 -30.15 12.83 8.48
CA ALA A 31 -29.46 13.00 9.75
C ALA A 31 -29.94 11.89 10.69
N GLY A 32 -29.27 10.74 10.63
CA GLY A 32 -29.71 9.53 11.29
C GLY A 32 -28.64 8.45 11.44
N CYS A 33 -27.43 8.84 11.86
CA CYS A 33 -26.67 8.09 12.86
C CYS A 33 -25.98 9.13 13.74
N SER A 34 -26.70 9.53 14.78
CA SER A 34 -26.12 10.09 16.00
C SER A 34 -24.86 9.31 16.36
N SER A 35 -23.71 9.96 16.27
CA SER A 35 -22.54 9.54 17.01
C SER A 35 -22.87 9.74 18.49
N GLU A 36 -23.57 8.77 19.08
CA GLU A 36 -23.30 8.46 20.48
C GLU A 36 -21.79 8.24 20.52
N TYR A 37 -21.08 9.18 21.14
CA TYR A 37 -19.75 8.91 21.65
C TYR A 37 -19.97 7.88 22.77
N THR A 38 -20.16 6.62 22.40
CA THR A 38 -19.72 5.55 23.27
C THR A 38 -18.25 5.79 23.40
N GLU A 39 -17.83 6.15 24.62
CA GLU A 39 -16.47 6.04 25.08
C GLU A 39 -16.03 4.61 24.78
N GLY A 40 -15.53 4.42 23.56
CA GLY A 40 -15.06 3.15 23.07
C GLY A 40 -13.86 2.88 23.95
N THR A 41 -14.01 1.92 24.86
CA THR A 41 -12.86 1.37 25.55
C THR A 41 -11.87 1.04 24.45
N SER A 42 -10.75 1.76 24.42
CA SER A 42 -9.62 1.40 23.60
C SER A 42 -9.29 -0.02 24.01
N GLY A 43 -9.77 -0.99 23.23
CA GLY A 43 -9.47 -2.39 23.46
C GLY A 43 -7.95 -2.47 23.56
N PRO A 44 -7.42 -3.32 24.46
CA PRO A 44 -5.97 -3.49 24.55
C PRO A 44 -5.43 -3.68 23.14
N ALA A 45 -4.39 -2.92 22.79
CA ALA A 45 -3.79 -2.97 21.47
C ALA A 45 -3.58 -4.43 21.08
N VAL A 46 -4.25 -4.89 20.02
CA VAL A 46 -4.11 -6.26 19.53
C VAL A 46 -2.67 -6.37 19.08
N ARG A 47 -1.86 -7.10 19.85
CA ARG A 47 -0.49 -7.37 19.47
C ARG A 47 -0.53 -8.16 18.16
N PRO A 48 0.27 -7.79 17.15
CA PRO A 48 0.36 -8.56 15.93
C PRO A 48 0.68 -10.02 16.29
N ASP A 49 -0.06 -10.96 15.72
CA ASP A 49 0.27 -12.38 15.89
C ASP A 49 1.60 -12.66 15.19
N THR A 50 2.63 -12.93 16.00
CA THR A 50 3.99 -13.28 15.58
C THR A 50 4.22 -14.79 15.57
N SER A 51 3.16 -15.61 15.58
CA SER A 51 3.30 -17.06 15.47
C SER A 51 3.73 -17.48 14.06
N LEU A 52 4.39 -18.64 13.97
CA LEU A 52 4.75 -19.24 12.69
C LEU A 52 3.52 -19.57 11.83
N GLU A 53 2.38 -19.90 12.47
CA GLU A 53 1.13 -20.19 11.76
C GLU A 53 0.50 -18.92 11.15
N ALA A 54 0.60 -17.79 11.86
CA ALA A 54 0.20 -16.49 11.30
C ALA A 54 1.11 -16.11 10.13
N ALA A 55 2.42 -16.32 10.23
CA ALA A 55 3.36 -16.09 9.13
C ALA A 55 3.01 -16.97 7.93
N ARG A 56 2.75 -18.26 8.14
CA ARG A 56 2.31 -19.22 7.09
C ARG A 56 1.02 -18.75 6.40
N THR A 57 0.03 -18.30 7.17
CA THR A 57 -1.23 -17.82 6.60
C THR A 57 -1.05 -16.56 5.77
N LYS A 58 -0.28 -15.59 6.27
CA LYS A 58 0.02 -14.35 5.53
C LYS A 58 0.86 -14.61 4.28
N LEU A 59 1.80 -15.54 4.35
CA LEU A 59 2.64 -15.90 3.22
C LEU A 59 1.81 -16.39 2.03
N ARG A 60 0.80 -17.24 2.27
CA ARG A 60 -0.13 -17.69 1.22
C ARG A 60 -0.88 -16.55 0.54
N LEU A 61 -1.12 -15.43 1.24
CA LEU A 61 -1.81 -14.27 0.66
C LEU A 61 -0.86 -13.45 -0.22
N VAL A 62 0.37 -13.21 0.22
CA VAL A 62 1.36 -12.47 -0.60
C VAL A 62 1.81 -13.26 -1.82
N GLU A 63 1.80 -14.60 -1.76
CA GLU A 63 2.05 -15.48 -2.91
C GLU A 63 0.93 -15.45 -3.96
N GLN A 64 -0.24 -14.90 -3.63
CA GLN A 64 -1.34 -14.68 -4.57
C GLN A 64 -1.33 -13.25 -5.15
N ASP A 65 -0.49 -12.35 -4.61
CA ASP A 65 -0.43 -10.97 -5.08
C ASP A 65 0.16 -10.90 -6.50
N SER A 66 -0.33 -9.96 -7.29
CA SER A 66 0.22 -9.62 -8.61
C SER A 66 1.72 -9.29 -8.58
N CYS A 67 2.20 -8.66 -7.52
CA CYS A 67 3.61 -8.37 -7.30
C CYS A 67 4.46 -9.61 -7.09
N TYR A 68 3.88 -10.76 -6.72
CA TYR A 68 4.56 -12.05 -6.70
C TYR A 68 4.35 -12.85 -7.98
N THR A 69 3.15 -12.83 -8.54
CA THR A 69 2.73 -13.76 -9.62
C THR A 69 2.91 -13.23 -11.03
N ALA A 70 3.00 -11.91 -11.23
CA ALA A 70 3.10 -11.33 -12.57
C ALA A 70 4.38 -11.78 -13.28
N ALA A 71 4.24 -12.25 -14.52
CA ALA A 71 5.38 -12.61 -15.37
C ALA A 71 6.18 -11.37 -15.83
N ASP A 72 5.51 -10.25 -16.05
CA ASP A 72 6.13 -8.98 -16.44
C ASP A 72 6.33 -8.07 -15.22
N VAL A 73 7.47 -8.25 -14.54
CA VAL A 73 7.84 -7.46 -13.36
C VAL A 73 8.09 -6.00 -13.71
N ALA A 74 8.61 -5.72 -14.92
CA ALA A 74 8.88 -4.36 -15.39
C ALA A 74 7.61 -3.50 -15.45
N ARG A 75 6.48 -4.12 -15.81
CA ARG A 75 5.17 -3.45 -15.77
C ARG A 75 4.56 -3.40 -14.37
N GLN A 76 4.85 -4.37 -13.53
CA GLN A 76 4.19 -4.56 -12.24
C GLN A 76 4.83 -3.76 -11.09
N TRP A 77 6.16 -3.61 -11.05
CA TRP A 77 6.89 -3.04 -9.91
C TRP A 77 6.37 -1.68 -9.40
N PRO A 78 5.84 -0.73 -10.22
CA PRO A 78 5.48 0.59 -9.72
C PRO A 78 4.40 0.60 -8.62
N VAL A 79 3.63 -0.49 -8.49
CA VAL A 79 2.59 -0.63 -7.45
C VAL A 79 2.99 -1.57 -6.31
N CYS A 80 4.21 -2.09 -6.30
CA CYS A 80 4.64 -3.14 -5.37
C CYS A 80 5.14 -2.66 -4.00
N GLY A 81 5.20 -1.35 -3.75
CA GLY A 81 5.70 -0.83 -2.47
C GLY A 81 4.97 -1.39 -1.24
N ARG A 82 3.63 -1.52 -1.31
CA ARG A 82 2.86 -2.15 -0.22
C ARG A 82 3.20 -3.63 -0.05
N TRP A 83 3.35 -4.36 -1.15
CA TRP A 83 3.69 -5.78 -1.12
C TRP A 83 5.08 -6.01 -0.51
N GLU A 84 6.06 -5.18 -0.87
CA GLU A 84 7.41 -5.20 -0.29
C GLU A 84 7.39 -5.01 1.24
N GLU A 85 6.60 -4.06 1.75
CA GLU A 85 6.44 -3.85 3.20
C GLU A 85 5.76 -5.03 3.90
N GLU A 86 4.69 -5.58 3.30
CA GLU A 86 3.98 -6.73 3.85
C GLU A 86 4.89 -7.96 3.95
N VAL A 87 5.66 -8.22 2.90
CA VAL A 87 6.63 -9.33 2.86
C VAL A 87 7.75 -9.14 3.89
N LEU A 88 8.32 -7.94 4.02
CA LEU A 88 9.31 -7.62 5.05
C LEU A 88 8.77 -7.94 6.46
N ASN A 89 7.54 -7.53 6.74
CA ASN A 89 6.90 -7.76 8.04
C ASN A 89 6.68 -9.26 8.31
N ILE A 90 6.33 -10.04 7.28
CA ILE A 90 6.20 -11.50 7.39
C ILE A 90 7.56 -12.14 7.68
N GLY A 91 8.61 -11.75 6.95
CA GLY A 91 9.98 -12.24 7.17
C GLY A 91 10.46 -11.97 8.60
N ASN A 92 10.28 -10.73 9.09
CA ASN A 92 10.64 -10.36 10.46
C ASN A 92 9.85 -11.16 11.51
N ALA A 93 8.55 -11.37 11.29
CA ALA A 93 7.72 -12.16 12.19
C ALA A 93 8.15 -13.64 12.22
N ALA A 94 8.44 -14.23 11.06
CA ALA A 94 8.88 -15.62 10.95
C ALA A 94 10.24 -15.83 11.63
N ALA A 95 11.23 -14.97 11.36
CA ALA A 95 12.53 -15.02 12.02
C ALA A 95 12.42 -14.80 13.53
N GLY A 96 11.55 -13.88 13.99
CA GLY A 96 11.29 -13.68 15.42
C GLY A 96 10.61 -14.88 16.10
N ALA A 97 9.79 -15.63 15.37
CA ALA A 97 9.11 -16.83 15.87
C ALA A 97 10.04 -18.06 15.98
N ARG A 98 11.10 -18.08 15.17
CA ARG A 98 12.06 -19.20 15.02
C ARG A 98 13.50 -18.68 14.88
N PRO A 99 14.06 -18.00 15.89
CA PRO A 99 15.34 -17.31 15.77
C PRO A 99 16.56 -18.24 15.61
N GLU A 100 16.43 -19.51 16.01
CA GLU A 100 17.50 -20.52 15.90
C GLU A 100 17.43 -21.31 14.58
N ASP A 101 16.38 -21.11 13.78
CA ASP A 101 16.12 -21.90 12.58
C ASP A 101 16.63 -21.20 11.33
N ARG A 102 17.80 -21.63 10.83
CA ARG A 102 18.44 -21.04 9.66
C ARG A 102 17.63 -21.19 8.37
N GLU A 103 16.79 -22.22 8.28
CA GLU A 103 15.91 -22.40 7.12
C GLU A 103 14.84 -21.30 7.05
N ILE A 104 14.57 -20.62 8.17
CA ILE A 104 13.66 -19.47 8.24
C ILE A 104 14.44 -18.14 8.29
N THR A 105 15.50 -18.05 9.09
CA THR A 105 16.20 -16.78 9.30
C THR A 105 16.99 -16.33 8.07
N ASP A 106 17.62 -17.25 7.33
CA ASP A 106 18.42 -16.87 6.16
C ASP A 106 17.54 -16.35 5.01
N PRO A 107 16.38 -16.97 4.68
CA PRO A 107 15.45 -16.39 3.72
C PRO A 107 14.80 -15.08 4.20
N ALA A 108 14.54 -14.92 5.49
CA ALA A 108 14.03 -13.66 6.03
C ALA A 108 15.05 -12.51 5.87
N VAL A 109 16.34 -12.79 5.98
CA VAL A 109 17.41 -11.84 5.63
C VAL A 109 17.36 -11.50 4.14
N ALA A 110 17.24 -12.49 3.26
CA ALA A 110 17.14 -12.23 1.82
C ALA A 110 15.92 -11.36 1.44
N VAL A 111 14.77 -11.58 2.11
CA VAL A 111 13.59 -10.71 2.00
C VAL A 111 13.92 -9.27 2.40
N ARG A 112 14.59 -9.08 3.54
CA ARG A 112 14.98 -7.74 4.00
C ARG A 112 15.95 -7.07 3.02
N ASP A 113 16.94 -7.81 2.53
CA ASP A 113 17.95 -7.27 1.62
C ASP A 113 17.32 -6.81 0.28
N GLY A 114 16.36 -7.58 -0.25
CA GLY A 114 15.56 -7.20 -1.43
C GLY A 114 14.71 -5.95 -1.19
N HIS A 115 14.01 -5.88 -0.05
CA HIS A 115 13.26 -4.68 0.34
C HIS A 115 14.17 -3.45 0.47
N GLU A 116 15.33 -3.58 1.12
CA GLU A 116 16.27 -2.47 1.24
C GLU A 116 16.84 -2.03 -0.11
N HIS A 117 17.07 -2.97 -1.03
CA HIS A 117 17.44 -2.66 -2.41
C HIS A 117 16.32 -1.85 -3.08
N PHE A 118 15.06 -2.26 -2.95
CA PHE A 118 13.89 -1.55 -3.48
C PHE A 118 13.82 -0.11 -2.95
N VAL A 119 14.05 0.09 -1.65
CA VAL A 119 14.07 1.43 -1.03
C VAL A 119 15.24 2.26 -1.53
N ARG A 120 16.47 1.71 -1.55
CA ARG A 120 17.67 2.41 -2.01
C ARG A 120 17.59 2.83 -3.49
N ALA A 121 16.92 2.02 -4.31
CA ALA A 121 16.67 2.31 -5.72
C ALA A 121 15.56 3.35 -5.94
N GLY A 122 14.93 3.85 -4.87
CA GLY A 122 13.89 4.87 -4.95
C GLY A 122 12.57 4.36 -5.49
N CYS A 123 12.27 3.06 -5.31
CA CYS A 123 11.09 2.43 -5.90
C CYS A 123 9.80 2.65 -5.08
N VAL A 124 9.93 3.24 -3.88
CA VAL A 124 8.78 3.59 -3.02
C VAL A 124 7.98 4.72 -3.66
N ALA A 125 6.65 4.62 -3.56
CA ALA A 125 5.74 5.64 -4.08
C ALA A 125 6.09 7.03 -3.49
N GLY A 126 6.25 8.03 -4.37
CA GLY A 126 6.60 9.39 -3.99
C GLY A 126 8.09 9.70 -3.95
N ALA A 127 8.97 8.73 -4.18
CA ALA A 127 10.40 8.99 -4.39
C ALA A 127 10.65 9.67 -5.75
N THR A 128 11.61 10.60 -5.78
CA THR A 128 12.03 11.29 -7.01
C THR A 128 13.01 10.44 -7.79
N ALA A 129 12.65 10.07 -9.02
CA ALA A 129 13.48 9.37 -10.02
C ALA A 129 13.91 7.93 -9.65
N PRO A 130 12.97 6.96 -9.67
CA PRO A 130 13.33 5.53 -9.55
C PRO A 130 14.23 5.09 -10.71
N ASP A 131 15.19 4.19 -10.43
CA ASP A 131 15.88 3.41 -11.47
C ASP A 131 15.04 2.15 -11.77
N PRO A 132 14.35 2.07 -12.93
CA PRO A 132 13.44 0.97 -13.21
C PRO A 132 14.14 -0.40 -13.24
N ALA A 133 15.39 -0.46 -13.68
CA ALA A 133 16.12 -1.72 -13.75
C ALA A 133 16.45 -2.24 -12.34
N GLN A 134 16.84 -1.33 -11.43
CA GLN A 134 17.09 -1.67 -10.03
C GLN A 134 15.78 -2.03 -9.30
N CYS A 135 14.67 -1.34 -9.60
CA CYS A 135 13.38 -1.68 -9.02
C CYS A 135 12.88 -3.06 -9.42
N VAL A 136 13.04 -3.43 -10.70
CA VAL A 136 12.71 -4.79 -11.17
C VAL A 136 13.59 -5.82 -10.48
N ALA A 137 14.91 -5.59 -10.43
CA ALA A 137 15.84 -6.50 -9.77
C ALA A 137 15.51 -6.71 -8.29
N ALA A 138 15.19 -5.63 -7.56
CA ALA A 138 14.81 -5.71 -6.16
C ALA A 138 13.53 -6.53 -5.94
N VAL A 139 12.49 -6.34 -6.75
CA VAL A 139 11.25 -7.14 -6.66
C VAL A 139 11.53 -8.61 -6.94
N ASP A 140 12.36 -8.94 -7.93
CA ASP A 140 12.75 -10.32 -8.21
C ASP A 140 13.55 -10.95 -7.07
N GLU A 141 14.47 -10.20 -6.46
CA GLU A 141 15.21 -10.61 -5.26
C GLU A 141 14.26 -10.90 -4.09
N THR A 142 13.30 -10.01 -3.83
CA THR A 142 12.27 -10.22 -2.79
C THR A 142 11.44 -11.46 -3.10
N ARG A 143 11.00 -11.70 -4.35
CA ARG A 143 10.27 -12.92 -4.75
C ARG A 143 11.06 -14.19 -4.47
N VAL A 144 12.37 -14.19 -4.74
CA VAL A 144 13.25 -15.32 -4.41
C VAL A 144 13.31 -15.53 -2.90
N GLY A 145 13.43 -14.46 -2.12
CA GLY A 145 13.37 -14.50 -0.66
C GLY A 145 12.05 -15.09 -0.14
N VAL A 146 10.92 -14.62 -0.66
CA VAL A 146 9.56 -15.11 -0.32
C VAL A 146 9.44 -16.62 -0.56
N ARG A 147 9.84 -17.09 -1.75
CA ARG A 147 9.77 -18.52 -2.07
C ARG A 147 10.58 -19.37 -1.09
N ARG A 148 11.82 -18.97 -0.82
CA ARG A 148 12.71 -19.68 0.13
C ARG A 148 12.16 -19.63 1.55
N LEU A 149 11.56 -18.52 1.94
CA LEU A 149 10.93 -18.38 3.26
C LEU A 149 9.74 -19.33 3.38
N GLY A 150 8.94 -19.50 2.31
CA GLY A 150 7.86 -20.48 2.27
C GLY A 150 8.34 -21.92 2.41
N GLU A 151 9.43 -22.27 1.72
CA GLU A 151 10.10 -23.57 1.84
C GLU A 151 10.56 -23.83 3.29
N GLY A 152 11.22 -22.85 3.92
CA GLY A 152 11.65 -22.95 5.32
C GLY A 152 10.51 -23.03 6.33
N ILE A 153 9.43 -22.26 6.16
CA ILE A 153 8.25 -22.35 7.04
C ILE A 153 7.55 -23.71 6.88
N ALA A 154 7.65 -24.35 5.72
CA ALA A 154 7.06 -25.66 5.45
C ALA A 154 7.90 -26.84 5.97
N SER A 155 9.22 -26.69 6.11
CA SER A 155 10.10 -27.73 6.64
C SER A 155 9.93 -27.94 8.15
N VAL A 156 9.53 -26.89 8.87
CA VAL A 156 9.35 -26.89 10.33
C VAL A 156 7.92 -27.31 10.69
N ARG A 157 7.79 -28.51 11.29
CA ARG A 157 6.52 -29.08 11.79
C ARG A 157 6.28 -28.78 13.26
#